data_AF-A0A367PE80-F1
#
_entry.id   AF-A0A367PE80-F1
#
_cell.length_a   1.000
_cell.length_b   1.000
_cell.length_c   1.000
_cell.angle_alpha   90.00
_cell.angle_beta   90.00
_cell.angle_gamma   90.00
#
_symmetry.space_group_name_H-M   'P 1'
#
loop_
_entity.id
_entity.type
_entity.pdbx_description
1 polymer ?
#
loop_
_entity_poly.entity_id
_entity_poly.type
_entity_poly.pdbx_seq_one_letter_code
_entity_poly.pdbx_strand_id
1 'polypeptide(L)'
;MEPLSFEFVTVEEAKKVLDGAPPLHAEPDWSGVRRPPSPEDTLLSDVAMRWLASLPADARPVELCRRYARIGNQLAVLSANPAALHAFLVELLIDKRGGRQGFPDGIAFELSRLHEYVVRLLPGSGEQGWPELAD
;
A
#
# COMPACT_ATOMS: atom_id res chain seq x y z
N MET A 1 -0.79 8.39 26.43
CA MET A 1 -1.58 7.27 25.90
C MET A 1 -2.75 7.11 26.85
N GLU A 2 -3.95 7.49 26.41
CA GLU A 2 -5.14 7.34 27.26
C GLU A 2 -5.47 5.85 27.42
N PRO A 3 -5.76 5.38 28.64
CA PRO A 3 -6.11 3.99 28.88
C PRO A 3 -7.46 3.65 28.23
N LEU A 4 -7.54 2.49 27.58
CA LEU A 4 -8.81 1.95 27.08
C LEU A 4 -9.74 1.70 28.27
N SER A 5 -10.90 2.35 28.27
CA SER A 5 -11.96 2.14 29.25
C SER A 5 -12.89 1.03 28.74
N PHE A 6 -13.19 0.08 29.62
CA PHE A 6 -14.16 -0.98 29.36
C PHE A 6 -15.31 -0.84 30.35
N GLU A 7 -16.53 -0.99 29.85
CA GLU A 7 -17.75 -1.03 30.66
C GLU A 7 -18.12 -2.49 30.91
N PHE A 8 -18.37 -2.85 32.17
CA PHE A 8 -18.81 -4.20 32.52
C PHE A 8 -20.29 -4.35 32.21
N VAL A 9 -20.61 -5.24 31.27
CA VAL A 9 -21.98 -5.58 30.88
C VAL A 9 -22.39 -6.89 31.54
N THR A 10 -23.64 -6.99 32.00
CA THR A 10 -24.15 -8.20 32.64
C THR A 10 -24.42 -9.31 31.62
N VAL A 11 -24.45 -10.57 32.07
CA VAL A 11 -24.74 -11.73 31.20
C VAL A 11 -26.15 -11.63 30.59
N GLU A 12 -27.11 -11.06 31.32
CA GLU A 12 -28.48 -10.85 30.83
C GLU A 12 -28.55 -9.77 29.76
N GLU A 13 -27.80 -8.68 29.89
CA GLU A 13 -27.67 -7.66 28.84
C GLU A 13 -26.97 -8.23 27.61
N ALA A 14 -25.88 -8.99 27.79
CA ALA A 14 -25.19 -9.66 26.68
C ALA A 14 -26.11 -10.63 25.93
N LYS A 15 -26.93 -11.41 26.66
CA LYS A 15 -27.93 -12.30 26.07
C LYS A 15 -29.04 -11.53 25.35
N LYS A 16 -29.47 -10.39 25.87
CA LYS A 16 -30.50 -9.54 25.26
C LYS A 16 -30.04 -8.91 23.93
N VAL A 17 -28.75 -8.61 23.80
CA VAL A 17 -28.12 -8.19 22.53
C VAL A 17 -28.06 -9.35 21.53
N LEU A 18 -27.88 -10.58 22.02
CA LEU A 18 -27.85 -11.78 21.19
C LEU A 18 -29.25 -12.19 20.69
N ASP A 19 -30.28 -12.01 21.53
CA ASP A 19 -31.68 -12.33 21.25
C ASP A 19 -32.43 -11.19 20.51
N GLY A 20 -31.90 -9.98 20.51
CA GLY A 20 -32.42 -8.80 19.81
C GLY A 20 -31.67 -8.49 18.52
N ALA A 21 -32.21 -7.57 17.70
CA ALA A 21 -31.41 -6.97 16.64
C ALA A 21 -30.25 -6.18 17.30
N PRO A 22 -28.98 -6.43 16.94
CA PRO A 22 -27.86 -5.76 17.56
C PRO A 22 -28.03 -4.23 17.43
N PRO A 23 -27.64 -3.44 18.45
CA PRO A 23 -27.64 -2.00 18.31
C PRO A 23 -26.83 -1.66 17.06
N LEU A 24 -27.42 -0.86 16.16
CA LEU A 24 -26.71 -0.31 15.01
C LEU A 24 -25.63 0.61 15.53
N HIS A 25 -24.45 0.07 15.83
CA HIS A 25 -23.27 0.87 16.01
C HIS A 25 -23.04 1.59 14.70
N ALA A 26 -23.37 2.89 14.65
CA ALA A 26 -22.98 3.74 13.55
C ALA A 26 -21.47 3.59 13.41
N GLU A 27 -21.02 3.19 12.22
CA GLU A 27 -19.58 3.08 11.94
C GLU A 27 -18.92 4.40 12.37
N PRO A 28 -17.85 4.36 13.19
CA PRO A 28 -17.21 5.59 13.62
C PRO A 28 -16.82 6.41 12.40
N ASP A 29 -17.18 7.69 12.39
CA ASP A 29 -16.80 8.58 11.30
C ASP A 29 -15.30 8.88 11.38
N TRP A 30 -14.51 8.05 10.72
CA TRP A 30 -13.06 8.22 10.63
C TRP A 30 -12.64 9.35 9.68
N SER A 31 -13.58 10.07 9.05
CA SER A 31 -13.26 11.14 8.09
C SER A 31 -12.34 12.21 8.68
N GLY A 32 -12.52 12.55 9.97
CA GLY A 32 -11.70 13.54 10.69
C GLY A 32 -10.26 13.12 10.98
N VAL A 33 -9.95 11.82 10.91
CA VAL A 33 -8.58 11.29 11.08
C VAL A 33 -7.87 11.15 9.73
N ARG A 34 -8.62 11.18 8.63
CA ARG A 34 -8.04 11.05 7.28
C ARG A 34 -7.33 12.34 6.92
N ARG A 35 -6.13 12.19 6.35
CA ARG A 35 -5.42 13.32 5.73
C ARG A 35 -6.35 13.96 4.68
N PRO A 36 -6.51 15.29 4.69
CA PRO A 36 -7.29 15.96 3.66
C PRO A 36 -6.66 15.71 2.27
N PRO A 37 -7.48 15.60 1.21
CA PRO A 37 -6.98 15.40 -0.15
C PRO A 37 -6.07 16.56 -0.53
N SER A 38 -4.86 16.24 -1.00
CA SER A 38 -3.86 17.23 -1.40
C SER A 38 -3.64 17.20 -2.92
N PRO A 39 -3.11 18.28 -3.54
CA PRO A 39 -2.87 18.31 -4.99
C PRO A 39 -2.00 17.15 -5.50
N GLU A 40 -1.07 16.68 -4.67
CA GLU A 40 -0.21 15.51 -4.90
C GLU A 40 -0.97 14.17 -5.03
N ASP A 41 -2.24 14.12 -4.60
CA ASP A 41 -3.10 12.96 -4.81
C ASP A 41 -3.66 12.91 -6.25
N THR A 42 -3.68 14.05 -6.96
CA THR A 42 -4.31 14.19 -8.29
C THR A 42 -3.31 14.54 -9.41
N LEU A 43 -2.17 15.15 -9.08
CA LEU A 43 -1.18 15.61 -10.05
C LEU A 43 0.18 14.95 -9.83
N LEU A 44 0.86 14.61 -10.93
CA LEU A 44 2.24 14.18 -10.90
C LEU A 44 3.16 15.37 -10.64
N SER A 45 4.14 15.17 -9.78
CA SER A 45 5.22 16.10 -9.50
C SER A 45 6.23 16.14 -10.65
N ASP A 46 7.02 17.22 -10.73
CA ASP A 46 8.13 17.32 -11.68
C ASP A 46 9.18 16.23 -11.50
N VAL A 47 9.34 15.73 -10.28
CA VAL A 47 10.22 14.60 -9.97
C VAL A 47 9.67 13.32 -10.61
N ALA A 48 8.36 13.07 -10.47
CA ALA A 48 7.71 11.92 -11.07
C ALA A 48 7.71 11.94 -12.60
N MET A 49 7.48 13.11 -13.20
CA MET A 49 7.54 13.25 -14.66
C MET A 49 8.94 12.97 -15.20
N ARG A 50 9.99 13.49 -14.55
CA ARG A 50 11.39 13.22 -14.94
C ARG A 50 11.78 11.76 -14.73
N TRP A 51 11.36 11.17 -13.63
CA TRP A 51 11.59 9.75 -13.35
C TRP A 51 10.92 8.86 -14.40
N LEU A 52 9.64 9.10 -14.73
CA LEU A 52 8.94 8.38 -15.79
C LEU A 52 9.66 8.45 -17.14
N ALA A 53 10.16 9.63 -17.49
CA ALA A 53 10.92 9.84 -18.74
C ALA A 53 12.27 9.08 -18.74
N SER A 54 12.87 8.83 -17.57
CA SER A 54 14.13 8.09 -17.44
C SER A 54 13.97 6.57 -17.57
N LEU A 55 12.76 6.05 -17.38
CA LEU A 55 12.50 4.61 -17.45
C LEU A 55 12.44 4.11 -18.89
N PRO A 56 12.91 2.86 -19.14
CA PRO A 56 12.62 2.12 -20.36
C PRO A 56 11.12 2.06 -20.66
N ALA A 57 10.76 2.01 -21.95
CA ALA A 57 9.37 2.06 -22.39
C ALA A 57 8.52 0.87 -21.86
N ASP A 58 9.13 -0.30 -21.70
CA ASP A 58 8.50 -1.53 -21.23
C ASP A 58 8.32 -1.59 -19.71
N ALA A 59 9.07 -0.80 -18.95
CA ALA A 59 9.01 -0.72 -17.48
C ALA A 59 8.31 0.54 -16.98
N ARG A 60 7.79 1.39 -17.87
CA ARG A 60 7.19 2.68 -17.51
C ARG A 60 5.72 2.51 -17.06
N PRO A 61 5.36 2.85 -15.83
CA PRO A 61 4.00 2.67 -15.30
C PRO A 61 3.08 3.85 -15.67
N VAL A 62 2.71 3.97 -16.95
CA VAL A 62 1.99 5.15 -17.47
C VAL A 62 0.56 5.21 -16.94
N GLU A 63 -0.19 4.12 -17.04
CA GLU A 63 -1.59 4.09 -16.62
C GLU A 63 -1.73 4.18 -15.10
N LEU A 64 -0.83 3.54 -14.35
CA LEU A 64 -0.72 3.72 -12.90
C LEU A 64 -0.56 5.21 -12.54
N CYS A 65 0.42 5.89 -13.13
CA CYS A 65 0.70 7.29 -12.81
C CYS A 65 -0.44 8.24 -13.23
N ARG A 66 -1.18 7.90 -14.29
CA ARG A 66 -2.35 8.64 -14.73
C ARG A 66 -3.53 8.50 -13.76
N ARG A 67 -3.80 7.28 -13.30
CA ARG A 67 -4.98 6.97 -12.46
C ARG A 67 -4.73 7.15 -10.96
N TYR A 68 -3.47 6.99 -10.54
CA TYR A 68 -3.03 7.01 -9.15
C TYR A 68 -1.78 7.87 -9.00
N ALA A 69 -1.91 9.18 -9.26
CA ALA A 69 -0.81 10.15 -9.23
C ALA A 69 0.00 10.10 -7.92
N ARG A 70 -0.68 9.94 -6.78
CA ARG A 70 -0.05 9.74 -5.46
C ARG A 70 0.98 8.59 -5.46
N ILE A 71 0.62 7.45 -6.05
CA ILE A 71 1.50 6.27 -6.10
C ILE A 71 2.68 6.57 -7.03
N GLY A 72 2.42 7.17 -8.18
CA GLY A 72 3.46 7.61 -9.11
C GLY A 72 4.48 8.56 -8.47
N ASN A 73 3.99 9.54 -7.70
CA ASN A 73 4.82 10.47 -6.94
C ASN A 73 5.67 9.75 -5.88
N GLN A 74 5.07 8.81 -5.13
CA GLN A 74 5.79 8.04 -4.13
C GLN A 74 6.89 7.17 -4.76
N LEU A 75 6.60 6.49 -5.87
CA LEU A 75 7.58 5.67 -6.60
C LEU A 75 8.77 6.50 -7.06
N ALA A 76 8.51 7.71 -7.58
CA ALA A 76 9.55 8.61 -8.04
C ALA A 76 10.45 9.14 -6.91
N VAL A 77 9.88 9.39 -5.73
CA VAL A 77 10.67 9.76 -4.55
C VAL A 77 11.55 8.59 -4.10
N LEU A 78 10.99 7.38 -4.09
CA LEU A 78 11.69 6.16 -3.67
C LEU A 78 12.74 5.69 -4.69
N SER A 79 12.68 6.13 -5.95
CA SER A 79 13.61 5.70 -6.99
C SER A 79 15.07 6.06 -6.72
N ALA A 80 15.33 7.03 -5.83
CA ALA A 80 16.68 7.35 -5.36
C ALA A 80 17.33 6.19 -4.58
N ASN A 81 16.52 5.27 -4.03
CA ASN A 81 16.98 4.07 -3.33
C ASN A 81 16.27 2.83 -3.90
N PRO A 82 16.94 2.07 -4.80
CA PRO A 82 16.34 0.89 -5.44
C PRO A 82 15.79 -0.15 -4.45
N ALA A 83 16.40 -0.33 -3.28
CA ALA A 83 15.91 -1.27 -2.26
C ALA A 83 14.59 -0.82 -1.63
N ALA A 84 14.45 0.49 -1.38
CA ALA A 84 13.22 1.06 -0.86
C ALA A 84 12.10 1.03 -1.90
N LEU A 85 12.41 1.33 -3.17
CA LEU A 85 11.48 1.21 -4.28
C LEU A 85 10.99 -0.24 -4.45
N HIS A 86 11.91 -1.21 -4.41
CA HIS A 86 11.59 -2.63 -4.47
C HIS A 86 10.66 -3.05 -3.33
N ALA A 87 10.98 -2.71 -2.08
CA ALA A 87 10.14 -3.04 -0.93
C ALA A 87 8.72 -2.48 -1.08
N PHE A 88 8.60 -1.23 -1.55
CA PHE A 88 7.30 -0.60 -1.78
C PHE A 88 6.51 -1.26 -2.91
N LEU A 89 7.17 -1.66 -4.01
CA LEU A 89 6.52 -2.41 -5.09
C LEU A 89 5.99 -3.76 -4.61
N VAL A 90 6.75 -4.47 -3.78
CA VAL A 90 6.31 -5.73 -3.16
C VAL A 90 5.07 -5.52 -2.29
N GLU A 91 4.99 -4.42 -1.55
CA GLU A 91 3.79 -4.08 -0.77
C GLU A 91 2.57 -3.73 -1.63
N LEU A 92 2.76 -3.20 -2.83
CA LEU A 92 1.68 -2.92 -3.77
C LEU A 92 1.17 -4.19 -4.46
N LEU A 93 2.07 -5.14 -4.74
CA LEU A 93 1.76 -6.39 -5.44
C LEU A 93 1.21 -7.47 -4.49
N ILE A 94 1.65 -7.51 -3.24
CA ILE A 94 1.23 -8.50 -2.25
C ILE A 94 0.18 -7.89 -1.31
N ASP A 95 -1.05 -8.39 -1.37
CA ASP A 95 -2.06 -8.04 -0.36
C ASP A 95 -1.75 -8.74 0.98
N LYS A 96 -1.07 -8.02 1.88
CA LYS A 96 -0.77 -8.50 3.23
C LYS A 96 -1.90 -8.27 4.23
N ARG A 97 -2.92 -7.47 3.89
CA ARG A 97 -3.94 -6.99 4.85
C ARG A 97 -5.29 -7.67 4.68
N GLY A 98 -5.56 -8.22 3.49
CA GLY A 98 -6.85 -8.82 3.16
C GLY A 98 -7.91 -7.74 2.92
N GLY A 99 -8.87 -8.05 2.05
CA GLY A 99 -10.01 -7.16 1.77
C GLY A 99 -9.73 -6.01 0.79
N ARG A 100 -8.61 -6.01 0.06
CA ARG A 100 -8.37 -5.07 -1.04
C ARG A 100 -8.84 -5.68 -2.37
N GLN A 101 -9.46 -4.86 -3.22
CA GLN A 101 -9.87 -5.27 -4.57
C GLN A 101 -8.71 -5.45 -5.56
N GLY A 102 -7.48 -5.11 -5.16
CA GLY A 102 -6.30 -5.13 -6.02
C GLY A 102 -6.29 -4.00 -7.05
N PHE A 103 -5.34 -4.07 -7.99
CA PHE A 103 -5.28 -3.19 -9.14
C PHE A 103 -5.93 -3.85 -10.36
N PRO A 104 -6.47 -3.07 -11.31
CA PRO A 104 -6.87 -3.59 -12.62
C PRO A 104 -5.69 -4.26 -13.33
N ASP A 105 -5.97 -5.30 -14.15
CA ASP A 105 -4.95 -6.14 -14.79
C ASP A 105 -3.85 -5.34 -15.53
N GLY A 106 -4.22 -4.29 -16.26
CA GLY A 106 -3.25 -3.45 -16.97
C GLY A 106 -2.25 -2.76 -16.04
N ILE A 107 -2.73 -2.30 -14.87
CA ILE A 107 -1.90 -1.64 -13.86
C ILE A 107 -1.07 -2.66 -13.08
N ALA A 108 -1.64 -3.83 -12.79
CA ALA A 108 -0.89 -4.94 -12.19
C ALA A 108 0.27 -5.37 -13.11
N PHE A 109 0.04 -5.44 -14.43
CA PHE A 109 1.08 -5.75 -15.41
C PHE A 109 2.18 -4.69 -15.45
N GLU A 110 1.83 -3.39 -15.48
CA GLU A 110 2.81 -2.29 -15.39
C GLU A 110 3.66 -2.38 -14.12
N LEU A 111 3.03 -2.64 -12.96
CA LEU A 111 3.71 -2.80 -11.69
C LEU A 111 4.67 -4.00 -11.69
N SER A 112 4.27 -5.13 -12.27
CA SER A 112 5.14 -6.31 -12.41
C SER A 112 6.35 -6.04 -13.31
N ARG A 113 6.17 -5.35 -14.44
CA ARG A 113 7.27 -4.98 -15.34
C ARG A 113 8.25 -4.01 -14.68
N LEU A 114 7.73 -3.03 -13.96
CA LEU A 114 8.55 -2.13 -13.18
C LEU A 114 9.32 -2.87 -12.08
N HIS A 115 8.68 -3.81 -11.39
CA HIS A 115 9.32 -4.65 -10.37
C HIS A 115 10.46 -5.49 -10.95
N GLU A 116 10.25 -6.17 -12.07
CA GLU A 116 11.31 -6.90 -12.79
C GLU A 116 12.49 -5.99 -13.15
N TYR A 117 12.22 -4.78 -13.63
CA TYR A 117 13.26 -3.81 -13.94
C TYR A 117 14.05 -3.38 -12.69
N VAL A 118 13.37 -3.08 -11.58
CA VAL A 118 14.00 -2.66 -10.33
C VAL A 118 14.83 -3.78 -9.72
N VAL A 119 14.37 -5.04 -9.77
CA VAL A 119 15.12 -6.20 -9.28
C VAL A 119 16.47 -6.32 -9.99
N ARG A 120 16.52 -6.06 -11.30
CA ARG A 120 17.79 -6.07 -12.08
C ARG A 120 18.76 -4.95 -11.69
N LEU A 121 18.28 -3.86 -11.08
CA LEU A 121 19.10 -2.75 -10.60
C LEU A 121 19.66 -2.98 -9.19
N LEU A 122 19.13 -3.95 -8.44
CA LEU A 122 19.61 -4.24 -7.10
C LEU A 122 20.97 -4.93 -7.13
N PRO A 123 21.95 -4.48 -6.35
CA PRO A 123 23.22 -5.19 -6.21
C PRO A 123 22.97 -6.53 -5.50
N GLY A 124 23.24 -7.64 -6.16
CA GLY A 124 23.32 -8.97 -5.53
C GLY A 124 21.99 -9.60 -5.10
N SER A 125 20.98 -9.64 -5.98
CA SER A 125 19.85 -10.57 -5.82
C SER A 125 20.21 -12.04 -6.11
N GLY A 126 21.50 -12.36 -6.18
CA GLY A 126 22.03 -13.71 -6.03
C GLY A 126 22.47 -13.89 -4.57
N GLU A 127 21.86 -14.86 -3.89
CA GLU A 127 22.31 -15.38 -2.59
C GLU A 127 22.17 -14.46 -1.38
N GLN A 128 20.94 -14.23 -0.95
CA GLN A 128 20.67 -14.20 0.50
C GLN A 128 20.20 -15.60 0.90
N GLY A 129 21.18 -16.49 1.07
CA GLY A 129 20.97 -17.76 1.75
C GLY A 129 20.46 -17.49 3.17
N TRP A 130 19.45 -18.25 3.59
CA TRP A 130 19.06 -18.32 5.00
C TRP A 130 20.33 -18.59 5.84
N PRO A 131 20.61 -17.85 6.92
CA PRO A 131 21.61 -18.30 7.86
C PRO A 131 21.11 -19.61 8.44
N GLU A 132 21.73 -20.72 8.03
CA GLU A 132 21.60 -22.02 8.67
C GLU A 132 21.85 -21.80 10.16
N LEU A 133 20.79 -21.93 10.97
CA LEU A 133 20.91 -22.00 12.41
C LEU A 133 21.59 -23.33 12.71
N ALA A 134 22.91 -23.27 12.94
CA ALA A 134 23.66 -24.40 13.44
C ALA A 134 23.14 -24.77 14.84
N ASP A 135 22.82 -26.05 15.01
CA ASP A 135 22.42 -26.73 16.26
C ASP A 135 23.47 -26.59 17.39
#